data_AF-A0A8H6HHD0-F1
#
_entry.id   AF-A0A8H6HHD0-F1
#
_cell.length_a   1.000
_cell.length_b   1.000
_cell.length_c   1.000
_cell.angle_alpha   90.00
_cell.angle_beta   90.00
_cell.angle_gamma   90.00
#
_symmetry.space_group_name_H-M   'P 1'
#
loop_
_entity.id
_entity.type
_entity.pdbx_description
1 polymer ?
#
loop_
_entity_poly.entity_id
_entity_poly.type
_entity_poly.pdbx_seq_one_letter_code
_entity_poly.pdbx_strand_id
1 'polypeptide(L)'
;CLLPVDIAFRSCDGILIWTHKTMLEHLSEGFPGADLVFTTDEAVSLTEYSLVLRSLFERMHLRKHARLSGKLYSDVFELVEAAEKYLVYSVMASSFRHGVTYDYPEIVDQAAPFIINTHPNEIASRFRNHPTIVVAWTPYRNAFLEVAELVTSEPPEWLSKKRRPHECEEWDHYFRCVKRNLPRRATDCLFHLIGKDITWFKDILSKDTSSMRSSSSTLGTESRTARAWRRTIKACWRGWRCGGKRPPFMVVDCSSSDQLPASSLPSSRNALILLSMLSIVSGCQIPVDLVLQSSDKVLIGAHKANLEAWSDGFPSANSIEDTHKPVDLTETAEILKLLMQGMHKTRFAPWATLSCDTVFALSEAAKKYFVYSVMAGCRGYMYGWPDGQG
;
A
#
# COMPACT_ATOMS: atom_id res chain seq x y z
N CYS A 1 -2.09 -7.03 24.74
CA CYS A 1 -3.33 -6.25 24.62
C CYS A 1 -4.41 -6.97 25.46
N LEU A 2 -5.62 -6.42 25.60
CA LEU A 2 -6.74 -7.09 26.28
C LEU A 2 -7.64 -7.88 25.32
N LEU A 3 -7.32 -7.89 24.02
CA LEU A 3 -8.06 -8.70 23.07
C LEU A 3 -7.79 -10.19 23.37
N PRO A 4 -8.77 -11.07 23.20
CA PRO A 4 -8.54 -12.51 23.29
C PRO A 4 -7.69 -12.98 22.12
N VAL A 5 -6.62 -13.73 22.40
CA VAL A 5 -5.86 -14.44 21.37
C VAL A 5 -6.71 -15.63 20.89
N ASP A 6 -6.84 -15.79 19.59
CA ASP A 6 -7.81 -16.71 18.95
C ASP A 6 -7.16 -17.61 17.89
N ILE A 7 -5.86 -17.45 17.64
CA ILE A 7 -5.09 -18.30 16.73
C ILE A 7 -3.69 -18.60 17.28
N ALA A 8 -3.26 -19.87 17.12
CA ALA A 8 -1.92 -20.33 17.47
C ALA A 8 -1.13 -20.71 16.22
N PHE A 9 0.10 -20.20 16.14
CA PHE A 9 1.10 -20.64 15.17
C PHE A 9 2.17 -21.47 15.86
N ARG A 10 2.62 -22.54 15.22
CA ARG A 10 3.76 -23.34 15.62
C ARG A 10 4.96 -22.96 14.76
N SER A 11 6.01 -22.46 15.38
CA SER A 11 7.27 -22.17 14.68
C SER A 11 8.03 -23.46 14.31
N CYS A 12 9.08 -23.34 13.48
CA CYS A 12 9.88 -24.51 13.09
C CYS A 12 10.69 -25.13 14.25
N ASP A 13 10.99 -24.35 15.30
CA ASP A 13 11.54 -24.80 16.58
C ASP A 13 10.46 -25.30 17.57
N GLY A 14 9.22 -25.48 17.11
CA GLY A 14 8.14 -26.15 17.85
C GLY A 14 7.43 -25.28 18.88
N ILE A 15 7.77 -23.99 18.99
CA ILE A 15 7.19 -23.06 19.96
C ILE A 15 5.85 -22.54 19.46
N LEU A 16 4.85 -22.54 20.34
CA LEU A 16 3.55 -21.95 20.06
C LEU A 16 3.56 -20.44 20.29
N ILE A 17 3.03 -19.70 19.31
CA ILE A 17 2.90 -18.25 19.34
C ILE A 17 1.45 -17.90 19.07
N TRP A 18 0.86 -17.20 20.04
CA TRP A 18 -0.55 -16.83 20.01
C TRP A 18 -0.69 -15.40 19.50
N THR A 19 -1.66 -15.18 18.63
CA THR A 19 -1.97 -13.85 18.09
C THR A 19 -3.47 -13.71 17.83
N HIS A 20 -3.87 -12.59 17.20
CA HIS A 20 -5.26 -12.26 16.90
C HIS A 20 -5.51 -12.39 15.41
N LYS A 21 -6.53 -13.14 15.02
CA LYS A 21 -6.98 -13.31 13.63
C LYS A 21 -7.25 -11.96 12.97
N THR A 22 -7.95 -11.07 13.69
CA THR A 22 -8.22 -9.70 13.24
C THR A 22 -6.96 -8.95 12.88
N MET A 23 -5.87 -9.10 13.63
CA MET A 23 -4.60 -8.45 13.32
C MET A 23 -4.03 -8.95 11.98
N LEU A 24 -4.12 -10.25 11.71
CA LEU A 24 -3.64 -10.83 10.45
C LEU A 24 -4.44 -10.29 9.28
N GLU A 25 -5.78 -10.29 9.38
CA GLU A 25 -6.68 -9.79 8.33
C GLU A 25 -6.42 -8.32 7.97
N HIS A 26 -6.02 -7.50 8.95
CA HIS A 26 -5.79 -6.07 8.75
C HIS A 26 -4.37 -5.72 8.29
N LEU A 27 -3.37 -6.53 8.67
CA LEU A 27 -1.96 -6.14 8.56
C LEU A 27 -1.13 -7.09 7.68
N SER A 28 -1.73 -8.16 7.16
CA SER A 28 -1.09 -9.14 6.31
C SER A 28 -2.05 -9.56 5.19
N GLU A 29 -1.49 -9.70 3.99
CA GLU A 29 -2.19 -10.33 2.85
C GLU A 29 -1.70 -11.77 2.59
N GLY A 30 -0.65 -12.20 3.28
CA GLY A 30 -0.04 -13.52 3.09
C GLY A 30 -0.61 -14.60 3.99
N PHE A 31 -1.38 -14.24 5.02
CA PHE A 31 -2.16 -15.22 5.77
C PHE A 31 -3.51 -15.46 5.07
N PRO A 32 -3.90 -16.73 4.87
CA PRO A 32 -5.25 -17.06 4.41
C PRO A 32 -6.29 -16.41 5.33
N GLY A 33 -7.22 -15.66 4.72
CA GLY A 33 -8.17 -14.78 5.41
C GLY A 33 -9.24 -15.52 6.23
N ALA A 34 -10.33 -14.80 6.53
CA ALA A 34 -11.40 -15.22 7.43
C ALA A 34 -11.99 -16.62 7.15
N ASP A 35 -11.84 -17.12 5.92
CA ASP A 35 -12.39 -18.38 5.42
C ASP A 35 -11.72 -19.64 5.99
N LEU A 36 -10.52 -19.52 6.59
CA LEU A 36 -9.98 -20.62 7.37
C LEU A 36 -10.62 -20.64 8.76
N VAL A 37 -11.41 -21.69 8.98
CA VAL A 37 -11.86 -22.09 10.30
C VAL A 37 -10.66 -22.66 11.04
N PHE A 38 -9.92 -21.80 11.74
CA PHE A 38 -8.95 -22.24 12.73
C PHE A 38 -9.75 -22.81 13.91
N THR A 39 -9.80 -24.13 14.04
CA THR A 39 -10.18 -24.73 15.31
C THR A 39 -9.10 -24.36 16.32
N THR A 40 -9.50 -23.88 17.51
CA THR A 40 -8.58 -23.48 18.59
C THR A 40 -7.55 -24.53 18.96
N ASP A 41 -7.82 -25.78 18.60
CA ASP A 41 -7.04 -26.95 18.98
C ASP A 41 -5.91 -27.28 17.98
N GLU A 42 -5.90 -26.68 16.79
CA GLU A 42 -4.90 -26.97 15.76
C GLU A 42 -4.02 -25.74 15.45
N ALA A 43 -2.75 -25.81 15.88
CA ALA A 43 -1.78 -24.76 15.60
C ALA A 43 -1.23 -24.86 14.17
N VAL A 44 -1.23 -23.72 13.46
CA VAL A 44 -0.72 -23.63 12.09
C VAL A 44 0.81 -23.65 12.10
N SER A 45 1.42 -24.61 11.41
CA SER A 45 2.88 -24.72 11.37
C SER A 45 3.50 -23.78 10.34
N LEU A 46 4.44 -22.95 10.78
CA LEU A 46 5.19 -22.00 9.97
C LEU A 46 6.67 -22.40 9.94
N THR A 47 7.39 -22.00 8.88
CA THR A 47 8.79 -22.42 8.66
C THR A 47 9.81 -21.56 9.38
N GLU A 48 9.41 -20.41 9.92
CA GLU A 48 10.28 -19.46 10.58
C GLU A 48 10.47 -19.82 12.06
N TYR A 49 11.62 -19.42 12.59
CA TYR A 49 11.92 -19.59 14.01
C TYR A 49 11.01 -18.73 14.88
N SER A 50 10.81 -19.18 16.11
CA SER A 50 9.95 -18.49 17.06
C SER A 50 10.36 -17.04 17.33
N LEU A 51 11.66 -16.74 17.31
CA LEU A 51 12.20 -15.39 17.49
C LEU A 51 11.75 -14.44 16.36
N VAL A 52 11.76 -14.92 15.12
CA VAL A 52 11.36 -14.17 13.92
C VAL A 52 9.86 -13.90 13.95
N LEU A 53 9.06 -14.95 14.21
CA LEU A 53 7.60 -14.83 14.29
C LEU A 53 7.14 -13.94 15.45
N ARG A 54 7.76 -14.04 16.62
CA ARG A 54 7.50 -13.11 17.74
C ARG A 54 7.80 -11.67 17.32
N SER A 55 8.95 -11.44 16.68
CA SER A 55 9.36 -10.11 16.21
C SER A 55 8.41 -9.55 15.15
N LEU A 56 7.88 -10.42 14.28
CA LEU A 56 6.89 -10.08 13.25
C LEU A 56 5.55 -9.70 13.89
N PHE A 57 4.97 -10.58 14.70
CA PHE A 57 3.67 -10.35 15.33
C PHE A 57 3.70 -9.20 16.33
N GLU A 58 4.79 -9.04 17.09
CA GLU A 58 4.97 -7.88 17.98
C GLU A 58 4.91 -6.56 17.19
N ARG A 59 5.52 -6.52 16.00
CA ARG A 59 5.49 -5.32 15.15
C ARG A 59 4.16 -5.08 14.46
N MET A 60 3.39 -6.15 14.20
CA MET A 60 2.00 -6.04 13.78
C MET A 60 1.13 -5.47 14.92
N HIS A 61 1.38 -5.89 16.16
CA HIS A 61 0.66 -5.42 17.36
C HIS A 61 0.94 -3.97 17.72
N LEU A 62 2.19 -3.55 17.61
CA LEU A 62 2.63 -2.26 18.09
C LEU A 62 2.37 -1.15 17.06
N ARG A 63 1.25 -0.41 17.25
CA ARG A 63 0.99 0.88 16.57
C ARG A 63 2.13 1.91 16.74
N LYS A 64 3.07 1.68 17.69
CA LYS A 64 4.38 2.33 17.75
C LYS A 64 5.46 1.29 17.48
N HIS A 65 5.95 1.23 16.25
CA HIS A 65 7.03 0.33 15.82
C HIS A 65 8.16 0.28 16.86
N ALA A 66 8.31 -0.86 17.55
CA ALA A 66 9.48 -1.12 18.37
C ALA A 66 10.72 -0.94 17.48
N ARG A 67 11.65 -0.07 17.89
CA ARG A 67 12.85 0.21 17.11
C ARG A 67 13.60 -1.10 16.91
N LEU A 68 14.01 -1.37 15.67
CA LEU A 68 14.94 -2.44 15.32
C LEU A 68 16.37 -2.17 15.83
N SER A 69 16.61 -1.04 16.50
CA SER A 69 17.94 -0.65 17.00
C SER A 69 18.49 -1.67 17.99
N GLY A 70 19.71 -2.14 17.76
CA GLY A 70 20.40 -3.10 18.62
C GLY A 70 20.09 -4.57 18.32
N LYS A 71 19.32 -4.85 17.26
CA LYS A 71 19.19 -6.21 16.72
C LYS A 71 20.38 -6.54 15.81
N LEU A 72 20.73 -7.82 15.73
CA LEU A 72 21.75 -8.29 14.81
C LEU A 72 21.23 -8.24 13.37
N TYR A 73 22.12 -8.07 12.40
CA TYR A 73 21.77 -8.05 10.97
C TYR A 73 20.97 -9.30 10.57
N SER A 74 21.39 -10.48 11.03
CA SER A 74 20.71 -11.76 10.78
C SER A 74 19.25 -11.72 11.21
N ASP A 75 18.97 -11.18 12.40
CA ASP A 75 17.61 -11.13 12.95
C ASP A 75 16.70 -10.22 12.11
N VAL A 76 17.24 -9.11 11.60
CA VAL A 76 16.47 -8.18 10.77
C VAL A 76 16.26 -8.74 9.37
N PHE A 77 17.26 -9.43 8.82
CA PHE A 77 17.15 -10.07 7.52
C PHE A 77 16.08 -11.17 7.52
N GLU A 78 16.12 -12.10 8.48
CA GLU A 78 15.09 -13.15 8.63
C GLU A 78 13.69 -12.56 8.87
N LEU A 79 13.61 -11.45 9.62
CA LEU A 79 12.35 -10.72 9.81
C LEU A 79 11.81 -10.13 8.51
N VAL A 80 12.67 -9.63 7.62
CA VAL A 80 12.29 -9.09 6.32
C VAL A 80 11.81 -10.21 5.40
N GLU A 81 12.51 -11.34 5.36
CA GLU A 81 12.08 -12.51 4.59
C GLU A 81 10.70 -13.00 5.06
N ALA A 82 10.49 -13.09 6.37
CA ALA A 82 9.19 -13.44 6.92
C ALA A 82 8.12 -12.39 6.58
N ALA A 83 8.43 -11.10 6.72
CA ALA A 83 7.50 -10.02 6.40
C ALA A 83 7.13 -9.97 4.92
N GLU A 84 8.08 -10.27 4.02
CA GLU A 84 7.83 -10.44 2.60
C GLU A 84 6.91 -11.62 2.33
N LYS A 85 7.27 -12.80 2.86
CA LYS A 85 6.50 -14.04 2.68
C LYS A 85 5.05 -13.89 3.14
N TYR A 86 4.85 -13.21 4.26
CA TYR A 86 3.52 -12.97 4.84
C TYR A 86 2.92 -11.62 4.44
N LEU A 87 3.51 -10.90 3.48
CA LEU A 87 3.02 -9.62 2.97
C LEU A 87 2.67 -8.60 4.08
N VAL A 88 3.53 -8.50 5.10
CA VAL A 88 3.38 -7.56 6.23
C VAL A 88 4.07 -6.23 5.89
N TYR A 89 3.41 -5.41 5.08
CA TYR A 89 3.98 -4.17 4.51
C TYR A 89 4.49 -3.17 5.57
N SER A 90 3.84 -3.12 6.72
CA SER A 90 4.26 -2.23 7.82
C SER A 90 5.65 -2.58 8.36
N VAL A 91 5.96 -3.87 8.44
CA VAL A 91 7.27 -4.39 8.85
C VAL A 91 8.30 -4.10 7.77
N MET A 92 7.98 -4.36 6.50
CA MET A 92 8.86 -4.04 5.36
C MET A 92 9.28 -2.57 5.34
N ALA A 93 8.34 -1.65 5.55
CA ALA A 93 8.67 -0.22 5.62
C ALA A 93 9.58 0.13 6.81
N SER A 94 9.37 -0.51 7.96
CA SER A 94 10.23 -0.31 9.13
C SER A 94 11.63 -0.89 8.92
N SER A 95 11.74 -2.01 8.21
CA SER A 95 12.99 -2.66 7.85
C SER A 95 13.75 -1.87 6.79
N PHE A 96 13.08 -1.29 5.79
CA PHE A 96 13.71 -0.37 4.84
C PHE A 96 14.38 0.79 5.58
N ARG A 97 13.68 1.39 6.56
CA ARG A 97 14.26 2.43 7.40
C ARG A 97 15.49 1.95 8.16
N HIS A 98 15.40 0.76 8.76
CA HIS A 98 16.51 0.20 9.51
C HIS A 98 17.71 -0.04 8.59
N GLY A 99 17.51 -0.68 7.44
CA GLY A 99 18.58 -0.97 6.51
C GLY A 99 19.27 0.30 6.01
N VAL A 100 18.53 1.37 5.73
CA VAL A 100 19.15 2.64 5.36
C VAL A 100 19.89 3.29 6.54
N THR A 101 19.37 3.17 7.77
CA THR A 101 19.98 3.77 8.96
C THR A 101 21.30 3.09 9.34
N TYR A 102 21.41 1.79 9.13
CA TYR A 102 22.55 0.97 9.54
C TYR A 102 23.42 0.47 8.37
N ASP A 103 23.19 1.00 7.16
CA ASP A 103 23.97 0.67 5.96
C ASP A 103 23.90 -0.83 5.58
N TYR A 104 22.69 -1.39 5.61
CA TYR A 104 22.41 -2.80 5.27
C TYR A 104 21.76 -2.90 3.89
N PRO A 105 22.56 -2.97 2.80
CA PRO A 105 22.04 -2.91 1.44
C PRO A 105 21.01 -3.98 1.11
N GLU A 106 21.23 -5.21 1.55
CA GLU A 106 20.37 -6.34 1.19
C GLU A 106 18.96 -6.16 1.75
N ILE A 107 18.84 -5.69 2.99
CA ILE A 107 17.56 -5.37 3.64
C ILE A 107 16.85 -4.24 2.88
N VAL A 108 17.61 -3.22 2.46
CA VAL A 108 17.08 -2.09 1.71
C VAL A 108 16.54 -2.54 0.36
N ASP A 109 17.32 -3.34 -0.37
CA ASP A 109 16.96 -3.85 -1.69
C ASP A 109 15.74 -4.77 -1.64
N GLN A 110 15.64 -5.60 -0.61
CA GLN A 110 14.50 -6.48 -0.40
C GLN A 110 13.25 -5.71 0.05
N ALA A 111 13.40 -4.70 0.91
CA ALA A 111 12.25 -3.95 1.42
C ALA A 111 11.71 -2.88 0.46
N ALA A 112 12.56 -2.35 -0.43
CA ALA A 112 12.21 -1.21 -1.27
C ALA A 112 11.01 -1.45 -2.23
N PRO A 113 10.86 -2.61 -2.91
CA PRO A 113 9.74 -2.86 -3.80
C PRO A 113 8.37 -2.73 -3.12
N PHE A 114 8.31 -3.10 -1.83
CA PHE A 114 7.07 -3.15 -1.05
C PHE A 114 6.57 -1.78 -0.59
N ILE A 115 7.43 -0.76 -0.65
CA ILE A 115 7.07 0.61 -0.30
C ILE A 115 6.83 1.50 -1.53
N ILE A 116 6.91 0.98 -2.75
CA ILE A 116 6.76 1.77 -4.00
C ILE A 116 5.35 2.35 -4.15
N ASN A 117 4.34 1.57 -3.76
CA ASN A 117 2.95 1.99 -3.80
C ASN A 117 2.58 2.94 -2.65
N THR A 118 3.46 3.12 -1.65
CA THR A 118 3.24 4.07 -0.57
C THR A 118 3.27 5.51 -1.11
N HIS A 119 2.33 6.33 -0.68
CA HIS A 119 2.23 7.71 -1.13
C HIS A 119 3.48 8.51 -0.70
N PRO A 120 4.03 9.41 -1.54
CA PRO A 120 5.23 10.19 -1.19
C PRO A 120 5.12 10.96 0.13
N ASN A 121 3.95 11.55 0.42
CA ASN A 121 3.72 12.25 1.70
C ASN A 121 3.76 11.31 2.91
N GLU A 122 3.33 10.06 2.76
CA GLU A 122 3.39 9.08 3.84
C GLU A 122 4.84 8.66 4.10
N ILE A 123 5.63 8.43 3.04
CA ILE A 123 7.08 8.23 3.16
C ILE A 123 7.72 9.46 3.79
N ALA A 124 7.44 10.67 3.32
CA ALA A 124 7.96 11.89 3.91
C ALA A 124 7.61 12.04 5.41
N SER A 125 6.39 11.65 5.81
CA SER A 125 5.96 11.64 7.21
C SER A 125 6.71 10.57 8.03
N ARG A 126 6.78 9.34 7.55
CA ARG A 126 7.47 8.21 8.20
C ARG A 126 8.98 8.46 8.37
N PHE A 127 9.56 9.20 7.42
CA PHE A 127 10.98 9.52 7.35
C PHE A 127 11.27 11.01 7.62
N ARG A 128 10.40 11.71 8.36
CA ARG A 128 10.55 13.16 8.65
C ARG A 128 11.92 13.54 9.22
N ASN A 129 12.50 12.65 10.04
CA ASN A 129 13.81 12.86 10.66
C ASN A 129 15.00 12.43 9.76
N HIS A 130 14.73 11.92 8.56
CA HIS A 130 15.72 11.43 7.60
C HIS A 130 15.34 11.86 6.16
N PRO A 131 15.32 13.17 5.86
CA PRO A 131 14.88 13.67 4.55
C PRO A 131 15.71 13.15 3.38
N THR A 132 16.97 12.77 3.62
CA THR A 132 17.86 12.13 2.64
C THR A 132 17.30 10.83 2.09
N ILE A 133 16.62 10.05 2.93
CA ILE A 133 15.98 8.79 2.54
C ILE A 133 14.84 9.06 1.56
N VAL A 134 14.03 10.08 1.82
CA VAL A 134 12.91 10.47 0.95
C VAL A 134 13.43 10.93 -0.42
N VAL A 135 14.45 11.78 -0.41
CA VAL A 135 15.11 12.28 -1.64
C VAL A 135 15.67 11.12 -2.46
N ALA A 136 16.25 10.13 -1.81
CA ALA A 136 16.91 9.03 -2.49
C ALA A 136 15.97 7.86 -2.88
N TRP A 137 14.87 7.68 -2.15
CA TRP A 137 13.79 6.76 -2.50
C TRP A 137 12.98 7.25 -3.71
N THR A 138 12.77 8.56 -3.85
CA THR A 138 12.01 9.15 -4.97
C THR A 138 12.49 8.73 -6.37
N PRO A 139 13.79 8.86 -6.72
CA PRO A 139 14.29 8.41 -8.03
C PRO A 139 14.18 6.90 -8.22
N TYR A 140 14.37 6.09 -7.17
CA TYR A 140 14.15 4.65 -7.22
C TYR A 140 12.68 4.33 -7.56
N ARG A 141 11.73 4.93 -6.83
CA ARG A 141 10.29 4.76 -7.08
C ARG A 141 9.91 5.16 -8.49
N ASN A 142 10.37 6.32 -8.97
CA ASN A 142 10.04 6.80 -10.31
C ASN A 142 10.59 5.84 -11.38
N ALA A 143 11.84 5.38 -11.24
CA ALA A 143 12.42 4.40 -12.17
C ALA A 143 11.63 3.08 -12.17
N PHE A 144 11.19 2.62 -11.01
CA PHE A 144 10.37 1.41 -10.92
C PHE A 144 8.99 1.61 -11.55
N LEU A 145 8.31 2.72 -11.27
CA LEU A 145 6.98 3.01 -11.84
C LEU A 145 7.02 3.18 -13.36
N GLU A 146 8.06 3.80 -13.90
CA GLU A 146 8.25 3.89 -15.36
C GLU A 146 8.38 2.51 -16.00
N VAL A 147 9.09 1.59 -15.36
CA VAL A 147 9.20 0.21 -15.86
C VAL A 147 7.89 -0.54 -15.66
N ALA A 148 7.22 -0.37 -14.51
CA ALA A 148 5.93 -1.00 -14.25
C ALA A 148 4.87 -0.54 -15.27
N GLU A 149 4.79 0.76 -15.55
CA GLU A 149 3.93 1.33 -16.58
C GLU A 149 4.26 0.76 -17.97
N LEU A 150 5.54 0.63 -18.32
CA LEU A 150 5.95 -0.01 -19.58
C LEU A 150 5.50 -1.48 -19.67
N VAL A 151 5.44 -2.18 -18.54
CA VAL A 151 5.04 -3.59 -18.47
C VAL A 151 3.52 -3.75 -18.49
N THR A 152 2.77 -2.81 -17.90
CA THR A 152 1.31 -2.89 -17.72
C THR A 152 0.50 -2.12 -18.77
N SER A 153 1.04 -1.06 -19.35
CA SER A 153 0.49 -0.50 -20.59
C SER A 153 0.57 -1.62 -21.63
N GLU A 154 -0.58 -1.93 -22.24
CA GLU A 154 -0.83 -3.11 -23.07
C GLU A 154 0.40 -3.53 -23.89
N PRO A 155 0.65 -4.84 -24.13
CA PRO A 155 1.58 -5.22 -25.19
C PRO A 155 1.18 -4.39 -26.41
N PRO A 156 2.07 -3.51 -26.93
CA PRO A 156 1.66 -2.64 -28.02
C PRO A 156 1.06 -3.52 -29.09
N GLU A 157 -0.12 -3.19 -29.63
CA GLU A 157 -0.72 -3.97 -30.72
C GLU A 157 0.37 -4.16 -31.76
N TRP A 158 0.91 -5.37 -31.79
CA TRP A 158 2.13 -5.62 -32.49
C TRP A 158 1.67 -5.82 -33.93
N LEU A 159 1.65 -4.70 -34.63
CA LEU A 159 1.38 -4.63 -36.04
C LEU A 159 2.61 -5.22 -36.73
N SER A 160 2.44 -6.35 -37.42
CA SER A 160 3.46 -6.87 -38.33
C SER A 160 3.91 -5.76 -39.30
N LYS A 161 4.98 -5.95 -40.08
CA LYS A 161 5.34 -5.00 -41.17
C LYS A 161 4.14 -4.64 -42.09
N LYS A 162 3.11 -5.49 -42.12
CA LYS A 162 1.87 -5.33 -42.88
C LYS A 162 0.68 -4.79 -42.05
N ARG A 163 0.90 -4.27 -40.85
CA ARG A 163 -0.15 -3.80 -39.93
C ARG A 163 -1.25 -4.82 -39.64
N ARG A 164 -0.87 -6.09 -39.50
CA ARG A 164 -1.77 -7.13 -39.01
C ARG A 164 -1.47 -7.44 -37.56
N PRO A 165 -2.50 -7.68 -36.72
CA PRO A 165 -2.31 -8.23 -35.39
C PRO A 165 -1.43 -9.47 -35.48
N HIS A 166 -0.40 -9.58 -34.66
CA HIS A 166 0.34 -10.82 -34.49
C HIS A 166 0.52 -11.13 -33.01
N GLU A 167 0.30 -12.38 -32.67
CA GLU A 167 0.72 -12.94 -31.39
C GLU A 167 2.21 -13.27 -31.51
N CYS A 168 3.03 -12.67 -30.65
CA CYS A 168 4.47 -12.90 -30.63
C CYS A 168 4.78 -13.91 -29.52
N GLU A 169 5.21 -15.12 -29.89
CA GLU A 169 5.62 -16.16 -28.94
C GLU A 169 6.77 -15.71 -28.01
N GLU A 170 7.52 -14.70 -28.42
CA GLU A 170 8.63 -14.16 -27.63
C GLU A 170 8.16 -13.18 -26.54
N TRP A 171 6.87 -12.82 -26.45
CA TRP A 171 6.37 -11.87 -25.43
C TRP A 171 6.73 -12.28 -23.99
N ASP A 172 6.65 -13.57 -23.66
CA ASP A 172 7.07 -14.10 -22.37
C ASP A 172 8.57 -13.90 -22.11
N HIS A 173 9.40 -13.99 -23.15
CA HIS A 173 10.81 -13.71 -23.06
C HIS A 173 11.05 -12.20 -22.86
N TYR A 174 10.35 -11.33 -23.58
CA TYR A 174 10.40 -9.87 -23.36
C TYR A 174 10.01 -9.51 -21.93
N PHE A 175 8.87 -10.00 -21.46
CA PHE A 175 8.36 -9.74 -20.11
C PHE A 175 9.37 -10.20 -19.04
N ARG A 176 9.93 -11.41 -19.19
CA ARG A 176 11.00 -11.91 -18.30
C ARG A 176 12.24 -11.02 -18.33
N CYS A 177 12.65 -10.54 -19.49
CA CYS A 177 13.79 -9.64 -19.65
C CYS A 177 13.54 -8.26 -19.04
N VAL A 178 12.36 -7.66 -19.24
CA VAL A 178 11.99 -6.37 -18.64
C VAL A 178 11.89 -6.50 -17.12
N LYS A 179 11.26 -7.56 -16.61
CA LYS A 179 11.23 -7.89 -15.18
C LYS A 179 12.63 -8.07 -14.59
N ARG A 180 13.56 -8.67 -15.35
CA ARG A 180 14.97 -8.80 -14.94
C ARG A 180 15.71 -7.46 -14.90
N ASN A 181 15.29 -6.49 -15.71
CA ASN A 181 15.86 -5.15 -15.78
C ASN A 181 15.11 -4.12 -14.90
N LEU A 182 14.19 -4.53 -14.02
CA LEU A 182 13.70 -3.66 -12.96
C LEU A 182 14.87 -3.23 -12.05
N PRO A 183 14.81 -2.04 -11.41
CA PRO A 183 15.75 -1.66 -10.35
C PRO A 183 15.68 -2.69 -9.22
N ARG A 184 16.52 -3.74 -9.32
CA ARG A 184 16.59 -4.80 -8.30
C ARG A 184 17.22 -4.28 -7.00
N ARG A 185 17.97 -3.19 -7.09
CA ARG A 185 18.74 -2.63 -5.99
C ARG A 185 18.37 -1.17 -5.77
N ALA A 186 17.58 -0.91 -4.75
CA ALA A 186 17.33 0.45 -4.28
C ALA A 186 18.62 1.10 -3.75
N THR A 187 19.55 0.29 -3.24
CA THR A 187 20.87 0.70 -2.76
C THR A 187 21.69 1.43 -3.79
N ASP A 188 21.64 1.03 -5.06
CA ASP A 188 22.32 1.73 -6.16
C ASP A 188 21.86 3.19 -6.30
N CYS A 189 20.59 3.47 -6.00
CA CYS A 189 20.04 4.83 -5.96
C CYS A 189 20.34 5.53 -4.63
N LEU A 190 20.23 4.80 -3.51
CA LEU A 190 20.33 5.33 -2.16
C LEU A 190 21.77 5.70 -1.79
N PHE A 191 22.74 4.83 -2.03
CA PHE A 191 24.15 5.09 -1.69
C PHE A 191 24.83 6.11 -2.58
N HIS A 192 24.37 6.26 -3.83
CA HIS A 192 24.86 7.33 -4.69
C HIS A 192 24.49 8.74 -4.17
N LEU A 193 23.49 8.83 -3.29
CA LEU A 193 22.98 10.07 -2.69
C LEU A 193 23.39 10.23 -1.22
N ILE A 194 23.48 9.14 -0.46
CA ILE A 194 23.90 9.16 0.95
C ILE A 194 25.43 9.37 1.08
N GLY A 195 26.22 8.82 0.16
CA GLY A 195 27.68 8.98 0.16
C GLY A 195 28.19 10.31 -0.38
N LYS A 196 27.32 11.17 -0.90
CA LYS A 196 27.69 12.52 -1.38
C LYS A 196 27.25 13.54 -0.34
N ASP A 197 28.16 14.43 0.03
CA ASP A 197 27.87 15.56 0.90
C ASP A 197 26.65 16.34 0.37
N ILE A 198 25.57 16.37 1.15
CA ILE A 198 24.24 16.90 0.78
C ILE A 198 24.26 18.45 0.78
N THR A 199 25.42 19.07 1.00
CA THR A 199 25.64 20.52 0.92
C THR A 199 25.10 21.13 -0.37
N TRP A 200 25.26 20.46 -1.52
CA TRP A 200 24.69 20.93 -2.79
C TRP A 200 23.15 20.97 -2.82
N PHE A 201 22.48 20.10 -2.04
CA PHE A 201 21.02 20.04 -1.96
C PHE A 201 20.46 21.09 -0.98
N LYS A 202 21.19 21.37 0.11
CA LYS A 202 20.89 22.51 0.99
C LYS A 202 20.93 23.84 0.21
N ASP A 203 21.83 23.93 -0.76
CA ASP A 203 21.95 25.07 -1.69
C ASP A 203 20.80 25.20 -2.69
N ILE A 204 20.11 24.11 -3.02
CA ILE A 204 18.92 24.13 -3.88
C ILE A 204 17.69 24.55 -3.06
N LEU A 205 17.52 23.97 -1.87
CA LEU A 205 16.42 24.32 -0.97
C LEU A 205 16.53 25.76 -0.43
N SER A 206 17.74 26.29 -0.26
CA SER A 206 17.96 27.68 0.17
C SER A 206 17.73 28.71 -0.94
N LYS A 207 17.86 28.32 -2.21
CA LYS A 207 17.59 29.19 -3.37
C LYS A 207 16.11 29.25 -3.75
N ASP A 208 15.32 28.24 -3.39
CA ASP A 208 13.90 28.15 -3.74
C ASP A 208 12.96 29.00 -2.86
N THR A 209 13.41 29.52 -1.72
CA THR A 209 12.56 30.35 -0.83
C THR A 209 12.53 31.84 -1.18
N SER A 210 13.41 32.31 -2.08
CA SER A 210 13.53 33.75 -2.40
C SER A 210 13.21 34.13 -3.85
N SER A 211 12.90 33.18 -4.73
CA SER A 211 12.67 33.48 -6.16
C SER A 211 11.53 32.66 -6.77
N MET A 212 10.29 32.88 -6.30
CA MET A 212 9.08 32.50 -7.05
C MET A 212 8.34 33.74 -7.55
N ARG A 213 8.95 34.49 -8.48
CA ARG A 213 8.24 35.14 -9.58
C ARG A 213 9.12 35.08 -10.82
N SER A 214 8.60 34.44 -11.88
CA SER A 214 9.14 34.36 -13.24
C SER A 214 10.31 33.40 -13.50
N SER A 215 10.02 32.10 -13.67
CA SER A 215 10.59 31.29 -14.77
C SER A 215 10.14 29.82 -14.67
N SER A 216 9.22 29.44 -15.55
CA SER A 216 8.82 28.06 -15.83
C SER A 216 9.90 27.39 -16.71
N SER A 217 10.99 26.87 -16.15
CA SER A 217 11.92 26.02 -16.94
C SER A 217 12.96 25.15 -16.19
N THR A 218 12.89 24.94 -14.87
CA THR A 218 13.92 24.15 -14.17
C THR A 218 13.37 23.14 -13.17
N LEU A 219 12.73 22.09 -13.69
CA LEU A 219 12.63 20.78 -13.02
C LEU A 219 13.27 19.75 -13.95
N GLY A 220 14.61 19.66 -13.91
CA GLY A 220 15.36 18.96 -14.95
C GLY A 220 16.73 18.44 -14.50
N THR A 221 16.85 17.88 -13.30
CA THR A 221 18.06 17.15 -12.88
C THR A 221 17.73 15.68 -12.66
N GLU A 222 17.36 15.02 -13.74
CA GLU A 222 17.33 13.57 -13.80
C GLU A 222 18.75 13.02 -13.52
N SER A 223 18.89 12.22 -12.47
CA SER A 223 20.16 11.59 -12.08
C SER A 223 20.82 10.90 -13.27
N ARG A 224 22.15 10.94 -13.37
CA ARG A 224 22.92 10.20 -14.41
C ARG A 224 22.53 8.72 -14.43
N THR A 225 22.22 8.14 -13.27
CA THR A 225 21.73 6.77 -13.12
C THR A 225 20.36 6.59 -13.77
N ALA A 226 19.38 7.44 -13.47
CA ALA A 226 18.05 7.38 -14.10
C ALA A 226 18.11 7.54 -15.63
N ARG A 227 18.94 8.47 -16.12
CA ARG A 227 19.19 8.63 -17.58
C ARG A 227 19.85 7.41 -18.21
N ALA A 228 20.82 6.80 -17.54
CA ALA A 228 21.47 5.58 -18.01
C ALA A 228 20.47 4.41 -18.08
N TRP A 229 19.63 4.28 -17.05
CA TRP A 229 18.56 3.28 -16.97
C TRP A 229 17.52 3.45 -18.09
N ARG A 230 17.00 4.67 -18.29
CA ARG A 230 16.10 4.97 -19.40
C ARG A 230 16.71 4.67 -20.76
N ARG A 231 18.01 4.91 -20.94
CA ARG A 231 18.72 4.55 -22.18
C ARG A 231 18.80 3.04 -22.37
N THR A 232 19.10 2.27 -21.32
CA THR A 232 19.15 0.80 -21.37
C THR A 232 17.77 0.21 -21.72
N ILE A 233 16.71 0.69 -21.08
CA ILE A 233 15.33 0.25 -21.35
C ILE A 233 14.92 0.61 -22.79
N LYS A 234 15.15 1.86 -23.22
CA LYS A 234 14.87 2.29 -24.59
C LYS A 234 15.73 1.55 -25.64
N ALA A 235 16.96 1.19 -25.31
CA ALA A 235 17.82 0.39 -26.19
C ALA A 235 17.31 -1.05 -26.33
N CYS A 236 16.86 -1.67 -25.23
CA CYS A 236 16.18 -2.96 -25.26
C CYS A 236 14.92 -2.89 -26.15
N TRP A 237 14.17 -1.78 -26.08
CA TRP A 237 12.98 -1.54 -26.88
C TRP A 237 13.25 -1.36 -28.37
N ARG A 238 14.25 -0.54 -28.75
CA ARG A 238 14.55 -0.24 -30.17
C ARG A 238 15.19 -1.40 -30.95
N GLY A 239 15.84 -2.33 -30.24
CA GLY A 239 16.49 -3.49 -30.85
C GLY A 239 15.56 -4.69 -31.10
N TRP A 240 14.36 -4.68 -30.51
CA TRP A 240 13.47 -5.83 -30.54
C TRP A 240 12.55 -5.78 -31.77
N ARG A 241 12.73 -6.74 -32.69
CA ARG A 241 11.84 -6.98 -33.82
C ARG A 241 11.39 -8.44 -33.76
N CYS A 242 10.09 -8.69 -33.84
CA CYS A 242 9.58 -10.05 -34.04
C CYS A 242 10.24 -10.67 -35.29
N GLY A 243 10.93 -11.81 -35.13
CA GLY A 243 11.69 -12.49 -36.18
C GLY A 243 13.07 -11.89 -36.50
N GLY A 244 13.56 -10.92 -35.73
CA GLY A 244 14.94 -10.43 -35.83
C GLY A 244 15.93 -11.33 -35.10
N LYS A 245 17.20 -11.36 -35.54
CA LYS A 245 18.27 -12.06 -34.81
C LYS A 245 18.31 -11.55 -33.36
N ARG A 246 18.37 -12.48 -32.39
CA ARG A 246 18.47 -12.16 -30.95
C ARG A 246 19.55 -11.10 -30.73
N PRO A 247 19.28 -10.02 -29.97
CA PRO A 247 20.33 -9.10 -29.55
C PRO A 247 21.43 -9.91 -28.82
N PRO A 248 22.71 -9.64 -29.06
CA PRO A 248 23.81 -10.50 -28.62
C PRO A 248 23.98 -10.61 -27.08
N PHE A 249 23.17 -9.91 -26.29
CA PHE A 249 23.29 -9.84 -24.83
C PHE A 249 22.23 -10.64 -24.04
N MET A 250 21.39 -11.46 -24.68
CA MET A 250 20.36 -12.24 -23.97
C MET A 250 20.32 -13.71 -24.42
N VAL A 251 21.00 -14.57 -23.66
CA VAL A 251 20.78 -16.02 -23.67
C VAL A 251 20.75 -16.50 -22.22
N VAL A 252 19.57 -16.75 -21.68
CA VAL A 252 19.36 -17.67 -20.54
C VAL A 252 17.99 -18.34 -20.73
N ASP A 253 18.01 -19.66 -20.72
CA ASP A 253 16.88 -20.54 -21.07
C ASP A 253 16.07 -20.92 -19.82
N CYS A 254 14.75 -20.82 -19.86
CA CYS A 254 13.84 -21.27 -18.81
C CYS A 254 12.47 -21.60 -19.43
N SER A 255 12.01 -22.83 -19.25
CA SER A 255 10.76 -23.39 -19.78
C SER A 255 9.95 -24.03 -18.65
N SER A 256 8.70 -23.57 -18.46
CA SER A 256 7.50 -24.33 -18.05
C SER A 256 6.39 -23.37 -17.60
N SER A 257 5.15 -23.69 -18.01
CA SER A 257 3.90 -22.93 -17.91
C SER A 257 2.89 -23.76 -17.10
N ASP A 258 1.88 -23.12 -16.48
CA ASP A 258 0.51 -23.67 -16.36
C ASP A 258 -0.49 -22.59 -15.88
N GLN A 259 -1.71 -22.59 -16.45
CA GLN A 259 -2.85 -21.67 -16.20
C GLN A 259 -4.08 -22.42 -15.68
N LEU A 260 -4.99 -21.73 -14.97
CA LEU A 260 -6.40 -22.14 -14.77
C LEU A 260 -7.38 -20.93 -14.77
N PRO A 261 -8.66 -21.10 -15.19
CA PRO A 261 -9.63 -20.00 -15.36
C PRO A 261 -10.80 -19.97 -14.34
N ALA A 262 -11.59 -18.89 -14.42
CA ALA A 262 -12.68 -18.48 -13.52
C ALA A 262 -14.11 -18.75 -14.04
N SER A 263 -15.12 -18.68 -13.15
CA SER A 263 -16.55 -18.69 -13.50
C SER A 263 -17.43 -17.87 -12.52
N SER A 264 -18.68 -17.64 -12.95
CA SER A 264 -19.57 -16.48 -12.78
C SER A 264 -20.70 -16.55 -11.72
N LEU A 265 -21.32 -15.39 -11.44
CA LEU A 265 -22.49 -15.12 -10.56
C LEU A 265 -23.81 -14.86 -11.35
N PRO A 266 -25.01 -15.06 -10.74
CA PRO A 266 -26.29 -14.45 -11.15
C PRO A 266 -26.97 -13.64 -10.00
N SER A 267 -27.50 -12.43 -10.23
CA SER A 267 -28.85 -12.05 -10.72
C SER A 267 -29.96 -11.90 -9.65
N SER A 268 -30.25 -10.66 -9.23
CA SER A 268 -31.60 -10.20 -8.89
C SER A 268 -31.65 -8.66 -8.85
N ARG A 269 -32.01 -8.03 -9.98
CA ARG A 269 -31.70 -6.60 -10.26
C ARG A 269 -32.75 -5.57 -9.88
N ASN A 270 -33.95 -5.92 -9.39
CA ASN A 270 -35.05 -4.95 -9.44
C ASN A 270 -35.44 -4.28 -8.10
N ALA A 271 -34.92 -4.75 -6.96
CA ALA A 271 -35.02 -4.02 -5.67
C ALA A 271 -33.74 -3.22 -5.34
N LEU A 272 -32.61 -3.63 -5.93
CA LEU A 272 -31.29 -3.03 -5.71
C LEU A 272 -31.11 -1.65 -6.37
N ILE A 273 -31.87 -1.31 -7.41
CA ILE A 273 -31.63 -0.10 -8.20
C ILE A 273 -31.96 1.18 -7.41
N LEU A 274 -32.92 1.15 -6.48
CA LEU A 274 -33.23 2.30 -5.62
C LEU A 274 -32.29 2.43 -4.42
N LEU A 275 -31.70 1.33 -3.95
CA LEU A 275 -30.72 1.31 -2.86
C LEU A 275 -29.29 1.57 -3.35
N SER A 276 -28.94 1.15 -4.57
CA SER A 276 -27.61 1.39 -5.16
C SER A 276 -27.34 2.87 -5.44
N MET A 277 -28.40 3.68 -5.62
CA MET A 277 -28.27 5.14 -5.78
C MET A 277 -27.98 5.89 -4.47
N LEU A 278 -28.04 5.19 -3.32
CA LEU A 278 -27.74 5.76 -2.00
C LEU A 278 -26.32 5.42 -1.50
N SER A 279 -25.54 4.65 -2.26
CA SER A 279 -24.14 4.41 -1.91
C SER A 279 -23.35 5.71 -2.01
N ILE A 280 -22.74 6.12 -0.89
CA ILE A 280 -21.98 7.38 -0.80
C ILE A 280 -20.73 7.32 -1.67
N VAL A 281 -20.13 6.13 -1.84
CA VAL A 281 -18.82 5.99 -2.46
C VAL A 281 -18.99 5.61 -3.93
N SER A 282 -18.61 6.52 -4.81
CA SER A 282 -18.67 6.32 -6.26
C SER A 282 -17.88 5.08 -6.66
N GLY A 283 -18.52 4.14 -7.37
CA GLY A 283 -17.90 2.89 -7.82
C GLY A 283 -17.91 1.76 -6.79
N CYS A 284 -18.55 1.93 -5.62
CA CYS A 284 -18.78 0.81 -4.71
C CYS A 284 -19.75 -0.20 -5.33
N GLN A 285 -19.32 -1.46 -5.45
CA GLN A 285 -20.11 -2.57 -6.00
C GLN A 285 -20.82 -3.39 -4.90
N ILE A 286 -20.58 -3.06 -3.63
CA ILE A 286 -21.19 -3.77 -2.51
C ILE A 286 -22.66 -3.33 -2.44
N PRO A 287 -23.62 -4.25 -2.31
CA PRO A 287 -25.02 -3.89 -2.15
C PRO A 287 -25.23 -3.14 -0.82
N VAL A 288 -26.00 -2.06 -0.87
CA VAL A 288 -26.42 -1.33 0.33
C VAL A 288 -27.43 -2.20 1.09
N ASP A 289 -27.11 -2.55 2.33
CA ASP A 289 -27.89 -3.42 3.22
C ASP A 289 -28.27 -2.73 4.54
N LEU A 290 -27.93 -1.45 4.69
CA LEU A 290 -28.29 -0.59 5.80
C LEU A 290 -28.52 0.85 5.31
N VAL A 291 -29.54 1.51 5.87
CA VAL A 291 -29.77 2.94 5.65
C VAL A 291 -29.59 3.69 6.96
N LEU A 292 -28.69 4.67 6.96
CA LEU A 292 -28.47 5.60 8.06
C LEU A 292 -29.25 6.89 7.77
N GLN A 293 -29.87 7.48 8.78
CA GLN A 293 -30.48 8.80 8.71
C GLN A 293 -29.62 9.78 9.52
N SER A 294 -29.14 10.83 8.88
CA SER A 294 -28.39 11.90 9.54
C SER A 294 -29.30 12.82 10.38
N SER A 295 -28.72 13.66 11.22
CA SER A 295 -29.48 14.63 12.03
C SER A 295 -30.22 15.68 11.18
N ASP A 296 -29.70 16.00 9.99
CA ASP A 296 -30.31 16.83 8.95
C ASP A 296 -31.23 16.04 8.00
N LYS A 297 -31.66 14.84 8.39
CA LYS A 297 -32.70 14.01 7.74
C LYS A 297 -32.33 13.51 6.34
N VAL A 298 -31.05 13.43 6.03
CA VAL A 298 -30.55 12.83 4.79
C VAL A 298 -30.37 11.33 4.98
N LEU A 299 -30.86 10.54 4.03
CA LEU A 299 -30.67 9.10 4.00
C LEU A 299 -29.36 8.75 3.32
N ILE A 300 -28.63 7.83 3.94
CA ILE A 300 -27.28 7.43 3.58
C ILE A 300 -27.23 5.90 3.50
N GLY A 301 -26.84 5.36 2.35
CA GLY A 301 -26.59 3.93 2.20
C GLY A 301 -25.26 3.52 2.82
N ALA A 302 -25.26 2.42 3.56
CA ALA A 302 -24.08 1.82 4.18
C ALA A 302 -24.06 0.29 3.97
N HIS A 303 -22.94 -0.33 4.34
CA HIS A 303 -22.74 -1.77 4.29
C HIS A 303 -22.47 -2.29 5.71
N LYS A 304 -23.33 -3.14 6.25
CA LYS A 304 -23.18 -3.69 7.61
C LYS A 304 -21.80 -4.33 7.81
N ALA A 305 -21.35 -5.11 6.82
CA ALA A 305 -20.03 -5.75 6.83
C ALA A 305 -18.87 -4.73 6.90
N ASN A 306 -18.98 -3.58 6.22
CA ASN A 306 -17.95 -2.53 6.31
C ASN A 306 -17.99 -1.82 7.66
N LEU A 307 -19.18 -1.58 8.23
CA LEU A 307 -19.29 -0.99 9.56
C LEU A 307 -18.63 -1.91 10.60
N GLU A 308 -18.98 -3.19 10.61
CA GLU A 308 -18.38 -4.18 11.52
C GLU A 308 -16.85 -4.32 11.34
N ALA A 309 -16.37 -4.31 10.09
CA ALA A 309 -14.94 -4.47 9.82
C ALA A 309 -14.11 -3.24 10.22
N TRP A 310 -14.67 -2.02 10.17
CA TRP A 310 -13.90 -0.77 10.30
C TRP A 310 -14.29 0.09 11.50
N SER A 311 -15.19 -0.38 12.35
CA SER A 311 -15.69 0.32 13.52
C SER A 311 -15.99 -0.66 14.66
N ASP A 312 -15.49 -0.36 15.86
CA ASP A 312 -15.89 -1.04 17.10
C ASP A 312 -17.13 -0.40 17.76
N GLY A 313 -17.70 0.65 17.13
CA GLY A 313 -18.82 1.41 17.66
C GLY A 313 -20.18 1.06 17.07
N PHE A 314 -20.20 0.31 15.97
CA PHE A 314 -21.43 -0.25 15.41
C PHE A 314 -21.63 -1.69 15.89
N PRO A 315 -22.88 -2.13 16.06
CA PRO A 315 -23.16 -3.50 16.45
C PRO A 315 -22.89 -4.46 15.28
N SER A 316 -22.61 -5.73 15.58
CA SER A 316 -22.29 -6.77 14.58
C SER A 316 -23.36 -6.85 13.49
N ALA A 317 -22.97 -7.15 12.24
CA ALA A 317 -23.89 -7.17 11.10
C ALA A 317 -25.10 -8.10 11.33
N ASN A 318 -24.92 -9.17 12.10
CA ASN A 318 -25.94 -10.17 12.42
C ASN A 318 -26.93 -9.73 13.51
N SER A 319 -26.63 -8.66 14.26
CA SER A 319 -27.46 -8.20 15.37
C SER A 319 -28.58 -7.23 14.97
N ILE A 320 -28.63 -6.81 13.71
CA ILE A 320 -29.62 -5.86 13.18
C ILE A 320 -30.66 -6.63 12.36
N GLU A 321 -31.80 -6.95 12.99
CA GLU A 321 -32.89 -7.75 12.40
C GLU A 321 -33.75 -6.96 11.39
N ASP A 322 -33.89 -5.64 11.55
CA ASP A 322 -34.73 -4.82 10.68
C ASP A 322 -33.90 -3.92 9.77
N THR A 323 -33.71 -4.35 8.53
CA THR A 323 -32.99 -3.61 7.47
C THR A 323 -33.81 -2.51 6.82
N HIS A 324 -35.12 -2.47 7.05
CA HIS A 324 -36.02 -1.56 6.34
C HIS A 324 -36.21 -0.21 7.05
N LYS A 325 -35.93 -0.14 8.35
CA LYS A 325 -36.00 1.10 9.11
C LYS A 325 -34.66 1.84 9.11
N PRO A 326 -34.60 3.12 8.69
CA PRO A 326 -33.39 3.92 8.80
C PRO A 326 -32.92 4.04 10.26
N VAL A 327 -31.60 3.97 10.46
CA VAL A 327 -30.96 4.15 11.77
C VAL A 327 -30.60 5.62 11.95
N ASP A 328 -31.22 6.29 12.93
CA ASP A 328 -30.96 7.70 13.24
C ASP A 328 -29.59 7.89 13.91
N LEU A 329 -28.76 8.76 13.35
CA LEU A 329 -27.47 9.18 13.89
C LEU A 329 -27.46 10.70 14.15
N THR A 330 -26.62 11.14 15.09
CA THR A 330 -26.60 12.55 15.52
C THR A 330 -25.76 13.46 14.62
N GLU A 331 -24.93 12.88 13.77
CA GLU A 331 -24.03 13.60 12.88
C GLU A 331 -24.76 14.06 11.62
N THR A 332 -24.27 15.15 11.02
CA THR A 332 -24.81 15.67 9.75
C THR A 332 -24.47 14.73 8.59
N ALA A 333 -25.21 14.89 7.49
CA ALA A 333 -25.00 14.09 6.30
C ALA A 333 -23.56 14.20 5.76
N GLU A 334 -22.97 15.40 5.82
CA GLU A 334 -21.59 15.66 5.41
C GLU A 334 -20.59 14.83 6.22
N ILE A 335 -20.72 14.83 7.55
CA ILE A 335 -19.82 14.10 8.44
C ILE A 335 -19.97 12.59 8.28
N LEU A 336 -21.20 12.10 8.17
CA LEU A 336 -21.45 10.68 7.92
C LEU A 336 -20.88 10.24 6.56
N LYS A 337 -20.98 11.07 5.51
CA LYS A 337 -20.39 10.75 4.20
C LYS A 337 -18.88 10.58 4.27
N LEU A 338 -18.19 11.51 4.93
CA LEU A 338 -16.74 11.43 5.15
C LEU A 338 -16.38 10.20 6.00
N LEU A 339 -17.14 9.93 7.07
CA LEU A 339 -16.92 8.78 7.92
C LEU A 339 -17.08 7.45 7.15
N MET A 340 -18.15 7.32 6.36
CA MET A 340 -18.38 6.14 5.52
C MET A 340 -17.29 5.98 4.46
N GLN A 341 -16.81 7.08 3.85
CA GLN A 341 -15.70 7.02 2.90
C GLN A 341 -14.43 6.46 3.55
N GLY A 342 -14.16 6.79 4.81
CA GLY A 342 -13.03 6.24 5.58
C GLY A 342 -13.16 4.76 5.95
N MET A 343 -14.36 4.19 5.84
CA MET A 343 -14.64 2.75 6.03
C MET A 343 -14.75 1.99 4.70
N HIS A 344 -14.69 2.69 3.57
CA HIS A 344 -14.49 2.05 2.27
C HIS A 344 -13.00 2.00 1.97
N LYS A 345 -12.51 0.90 1.36
CA LYS A 345 -11.12 0.74 0.88
C LYS A 345 -10.83 1.67 -0.32
N THR A 346 -11.20 2.94 -0.21
CA THR A 346 -11.08 3.96 -1.23
C THR A 346 -10.24 5.11 -0.70
N ARG A 347 -9.71 5.91 -1.62
CA ARG A 347 -8.95 7.10 -1.24
C ARG A 347 -9.87 8.06 -0.48
N PHE A 348 -9.44 8.43 0.73
CA PHE A 348 -10.12 9.46 1.51
C PHE A 348 -10.08 10.81 0.78
N ALA A 349 -11.08 11.66 1.02
CA ALA A 349 -11.08 13.03 0.48
C ALA A 349 -9.78 13.76 0.85
N PRO A 350 -9.25 14.66 0.00
CA PRO A 350 -8.07 15.42 0.35
C PRO A 350 -8.33 16.23 1.63
N TRP A 351 -7.61 15.92 2.73
CA TRP A 351 -7.82 16.58 4.02
C TRP A 351 -7.72 18.11 3.94
N ALA A 352 -6.86 18.63 3.04
CA ALA A 352 -6.66 20.06 2.80
C ALA A 352 -7.89 20.80 2.26
N THR A 353 -8.91 20.10 1.77
CA THR A 353 -10.17 20.73 1.31
C THR A 353 -11.22 20.80 2.40
N LEU A 354 -10.99 20.19 3.57
CA LEU A 354 -11.93 20.18 4.68
C LEU A 354 -11.70 21.40 5.58
N SER A 355 -12.80 22.03 5.99
CA SER A 355 -12.75 23.09 6.99
C SER A 355 -12.29 22.55 8.36
N CYS A 356 -11.78 23.42 9.22
CA CYS A 356 -11.37 23.03 10.57
C CYS A 356 -12.55 22.42 11.35
N ASP A 357 -13.73 23.05 11.28
CA ASP A 357 -14.96 22.59 11.92
C ASP A 357 -15.38 21.20 11.41
N THR A 358 -15.29 20.98 10.09
CA THR A 358 -15.57 19.67 9.48
C THR A 358 -14.61 18.61 10.03
N VAL A 359 -13.31 18.90 10.17
CA VAL A 359 -12.32 17.95 10.70
C VAL A 359 -12.56 17.66 12.18
N PHE A 360 -12.91 18.67 12.99
CA PHE A 360 -13.24 18.47 14.39
C PHE A 360 -14.49 17.60 14.55
N ALA A 361 -15.58 17.94 13.85
CA ALA A 361 -16.81 17.16 13.88
C ALA A 361 -16.61 15.72 13.38
N LEU A 362 -15.82 15.54 12.32
CA LEU A 362 -15.42 14.22 11.84
C LEU A 362 -14.59 13.45 12.86
N SER A 363 -13.70 14.13 13.60
CA SER A 363 -12.89 13.49 14.64
C SER A 363 -13.73 13.02 15.82
N GLU A 364 -14.76 13.78 16.20
CA GLU A 364 -15.69 13.40 17.27
C GLU A 364 -16.58 12.23 16.85
N ALA A 365 -17.11 12.27 15.62
CA ALA A 365 -17.83 11.14 15.03
C ALA A 365 -16.96 9.88 14.97
N ALA A 366 -15.71 10.00 14.50
CA ALA A 366 -14.78 8.88 14.40
C ALA A 366 -14.43 8.29 15.77
N LYS A 367 -14.31 9.11 16.82
CA LYS A 367 -14.13 8.62 18.19
C LYS A 367 -15.37 7.88 18.69
N LYS A 368 -16.55 8.49 18.51
CA LYS A 368 -17.84 7.94 18.96
C LYS A 368 -18.09 6.55 18.37
N TYR A 369 -17.79 6.39 17.09
CA TYR A 369 -17.93 5.11 16.39
C TYR A 369 -16.62 4.33 16.31
N PHE A 370 -15.57 4.67 17.06
CA PHE A 370 -14.29 3.95 17.05
C PHE A 370 -13.69 3.66 15.65
N VAL A 371 -13.84 4.58 14.69
CA VAL A 371 -13.29 4.47 13.33
C VAL A 371 -11.83 4.95 13.32
N TYR A 372 -10.91 4.07 13.71
CA TYR A 372 -9.51 4.42 13.99
C TYR A 372 -8.75 5.00 12.80
N SER A 373 -9.04 4.55 11.58
CA SER A 373 -8.42 5.05 10.35
C SER A 373 -8.66 6.56 10.18
N VAL A 374 -9.92 6.98 10.36
CA VAL A 374 -10.35 8.38 10.29
C VAL A 374 -9.78 9.18 11.46
N MET A 375 -9.77 8.63 12.68
CA MET A 375 -9.15 9.28 13.84
C MET A 375 -7.66 9.58 13.60
N ALA A 376 -6.92 8.64 13.01
CA ALA A 376 -5.51 8.82 12.68
C ALA A 376 -5.33 9.91 11.61
N GLY A 377 -6.21 9.95 10.60
CA GLY A 377 -6.26 10.99 9.58
C GLY A 377 -6.49 12.39 10.16
N CYS A 378 -7.56 12.57 10.94
CA CYS A 378 -7.86 13.85 11.59
C CYS A 378 -6.70 14.31 12.49
N ARG A 379 -6.12 13.37 13.26
CA ARG A 379 -4.95 13.65 14.11
C ARG A 379 -3.75 14.14 13.30
N GLY A 380 -3.45 13.45 12.20
CA GLY A 380 -2.34 13.83 11.31
C GLY A 380 -2.55 15.21 10.69
N TYR A 381 -3.78 15.56 10.33
CA TYR A 381 -4.13 16.88 9.83
C TYR A 381 -3.97 17.97 10.90
N MET A 382 -4.56 17.76 12.08
CA MET A 382 -4.50 18.74 13.18
C MET A 382 -3.06 19.01 13.66
N TYR A 383 -2.20 17.99 13.73
CA TYR A 383 -0.78 18.19 14.11
C TYR A 383 0.12 18.63 12.94
N GLY A 384 -0.37 18.51 11.71
CA GLY A 384 0.32 18.96 10.50
C GLY A 384 -0.05 20.39 10.10
N TRP A 385 -1.03 21.00 10.78
CA TRP A 385 -1.46 22.36 10.56
C TRP A 385 -0.32 23.32 10.93
N PRO A 386 0.24 24.08 9.99
CA PRO A 386 1.21 25.11 10.33
C PRO A 386 0.54 26.12 11.25
N ASP A 387 1.11 26.33 12.44
CA ASP A 387 0.65 27.33 13.39
C ASP A 387 0.58 28.71 12.68
N GLY A 388 -0.61 29.18 12.29
CA GLY A 388 -0.81 30.57 11.85
C GLY A 388 -1.50 30.87 10.51
N GLN A 389 -2.37 30.01 9.97
CA GLN A 389 -3.29 30.42 8.87
C GLN A 389 -4.76 30.16 9.22
N GLY A 390 -5.22 30.74 10.34
CA GLY A 390 -6.63 30.85 10.69
C GLY A 390 -7.11 32.28 10.54
#